data_AF-A0A2M7LKX2-F1
#
_entry.id   AF-A0A2M7LKX2-F1
#
_cell.length_a   1.000
_cell.length_b   1.000
_cell.length_c   1.000
_cell.angle_alpha   90.00
_cell.angle_beta   90.00
_cell.angle_gamma   90.00
#
_symmetry.space_group_name_H-M   'P 1'
#
loop_
_entity.id
_entity.type
_entity.pdbx_description
1 polymer ?
#
loop_
_entity_poly.entity_id
_entity_poly.type
_entity_poly.pdbx_seq_one_letter_code
_entity_poly.pdbx_strand_id
1 'polypeptide(L)' 'RRIDNQLRGRSGRQGDPGSSQFFLSLEDDLMRIFGGDRVKSLMEKLHVPEDMPIENKMISRSIE' A
#
# COMPACT_ATOMS: atom_id res chain seq x y z
N ARG A 1 -4.72 -6.25 -8.77
CA ARG A 1 -4.40 -5.41 -9.95
C ARG A 1 -5.61 -4.99 -10.79
N ARG A 2 -6.44 -5.88 -11.38
CA ARG A 2 -7.57 -5.46 -12.26
C ARG A 2 -8.57 -4.52 -11.57
N ILE A 3 -9.07 -4.92 -10.40
CA ILE A 3 -10.06 -4.14 -9.65
C ILE A 3 -9.47 -2.81 -9.16
N ASP A 4 -8.20 -2.81 -8.72
CA ASP A 4 -7.50 -1.60 -8.27
C ASP A 4 -7.37 -0.57 -9.40
N ASN A 5 -7.04 -1.04 -10.61
CA ASN A 5 -6.99 -0.19 -11.80
C ASN A 5 -8.38 0.32 -12.22
N GLN A 6 -9.43 -0.48 -12.01
CA GLN A 6 -10.80 -0.02 -12.23
C GLN A 6 -11.21 1.07 -11.23
N LEU A 7 -10.76 0.97 -9.97
CA LEU A 7 -10.99 2.01 -8.96
C LEU A 7 -10.21 3.29 -9.31
N ARG A 8 -8.92 3.16 -9.65
CA ARG A 8 -8.06 4.27 -10.09
C ARG A 8 -8.65 4.99 -11.31
N GLY A 9 -9.16 4.24 -12.29
CA GLY A 9 -9.76 4.78 -13.52
C GLY A 9 -11.08 5.52 -13.33
N ARG A 10 -11.62 5.63 -12.10
CA ARG A 10 -12.79 6.49 -11.81
C ARG A 10 -12.42 7.97 -11.67
N SER A 11 -11.16 8.27 -11.36
CA SER A 11 -10.64 9.65 -11.27
C SER A 11 -10.10 10.12 -12.63
N GLY A 12 -10.21 11.42 -12.93
CA GLY A 12 -9.59 12.05 -14.11
C GLY A 12 -10.07 11.55 -15.47
N ARG A 13 -11.39 11.54 -15.71
CA ARG A 13 -11.96 11.13 -17.02
C ARG A 13 -11.81 12.24 -18.05
N GLN A 14 -11.75 11.89 -19.35
CA GLN A 14 -11.70 12.88 -20.45
C GLN A 14 -10.56 13.93 -20.35
N GLY A 15 -9.46 13.60 -19.68
CA GLY A 15 -8.34 14.52 -19.46
C GLY A 15 -8.51 15.44 -18.24
N ASP A 16 -9.58 15.25 -17.45
CA ASP A 16 -9.76 15.96 -16.20
C ASP A 16 -8.60 15.64 -15.23
N PRO A 17 -8.14 16.62 -14.43
CA PRO A 17 -7.20 16.35 -13.37
C PRO A 17 -7.81 15.39 -12.35
N GLY A 18 -7.03 14.42 -11.89
CA GLY A 18 -7.46 13.45 -10.90
C GLY A 18 -6.29 12.75 -10.22
N SER A 19 -6.46 12.43 -8.95
CA SER A 19 -5.54 11.58 -8.20
C SER A 19 -6.30 10.40 -7.60
N SER A 20 -5.55 9.34 -7.28
CA SER A 20 -6.04 8.22 -6.49
C SER A 20 -4.92 7.79 -5.57
N GLN A 21 -5.24 7.50 -4.31
CA GLN A 21 -4.28 6.99 -3.33
C GLN A 21 -4.87 5.77 -2.66
N PHE A 22 -4.04 4.75 -2.46
CA PHE A 22 -4.41 3.54 -1.75
C PHE A 22 -3.71 3.56 -0.39
N PHE A 23 -4.45 3.16 0.64
CA PHE A 23 -3.93 2.95 1.99
C PHE A 23 -4.03 1.46 2.29
N LEU A 24 -2.97 0.91 2.87
CA LEU A 24 -2.84 -0.50 3.18
C LEU A 24 -2.28 -0.63 4.59
N SER A 25 -2.69 -1.67 5.29
CA SER A 25 -2.16 -2.06 6.59
C SER A 25 -1.33 -3.34 6.45
N LEU A 26 -0.28 -3.47 7.27
CA LEU A 26 0.47 -4.71 7.39
C LEU A 26 -0.38 -5.89 7.90
N GLU A 27 -1.53 -5.60 8.51
CA GLU A 27 -2.46 -6.59 9.04
C GLU A 27 -3.51 -7.05 8.02
N ASP A 28 -3.58 -6.40 6.86
CA ASP A 28 -4.50 -6.78 5.78
C ASP A 28 -4.18 -8.18 5.25
N ASP A 29 -5.22 -8.92 4.84
CA ASP A 29 -5.07 -10.27 4.31
C ASP A 29 -4.15 -10.34 3.09
N LEU A 30 -4.15 -9.27 2.27
CA LEU A 30 -3.20 -9.12 1.17
C LEU A 30 -1.76 -9.14 1.69
N MET A 31 -1.45 -8.34 2.70
CA MET A 31 -0.08 -8.25 3.23
C MET A 31 0.35 -9.54 3.90
N ARG A 32 -0.54 -10.25 4.61
CA ARG A 32 -0.23 -11.57 5.18
C ARG A 32 0.27 -12.56 4.13
N ILE A 33 -0.37 -12.62 2.96
CA ILE A 33 0.03 -13.52 1.87
C ILE A 33 1.40 -13.15 1.28
N PHE A 34 1.75 -11.86 1.28
CA PHE A 34 3.00 -11.34 0.71
C PHE A 34 4.15 -11.20 1.71
N GLY A 35 3.99 -11.69 2.95
CA GLY A 35 5.04 -11.66 3.97
C GLY A 35 4.99 -10.44 4.90
N GLY A 36 3.78 -9.92 5.15
CA GLY A 36 3.49 -8.83 6.08
C GLY A 36 4.07 -9.08 7.47
N ASP A 37 4.11 -10.34 7.92
CA ASP A 37 4.71 -10.74 9.20
C ASP A 37 6.21 -10.41 9.25
N ARG A 38 6.96 -10.63 8.16
CA ARG A 38 8.40 -10.29 8.11
C ARG A 38 8.63 -8.80 8.15
N VAL A 39 7.77 -8.03 7.47
CA VAL A 39 7.84 -6.57 7.45
C VAL A 39 7.46 -6.02 8.82
N LYS A 40 6.41 -6.56 9.45
CA LYS A 40 5.98 -6.21 10.82
C LYS A 40 7.10 -6.47 11.84
N SER A 41 7.70 -7.65 11.83
CA SER A 41 8.83 -7.97 12.72
C SER A 41 10.06 -7.08 12.49
N LEU A 42 10.30 -6.62 11.26
CA LEU A 42 11.38 -5.68 10.97
C LEU A 42 11.05 -4.27 11.52
N MET A 43 9.79 -3.83 11.37
CA MET A 43 9.32 -2.54 11.86
C MET A 43 9.35 -2.47 13.39
N GLU A 44 8.94 -3.54 14.07
CA GLU A 44 9.03 -3.69 15.54
C GLU A 44 10.48 -3.58 16.01
N LYS A 45 11.42 -4.25 15.33
CA LYS A 45 12.86 -4.18 15.65
C LYS A 45 13.44 -2.77 15.46
N LEU A 46 12.96 -2.04 14.47
CA LEU A 46 13.37 -0.68 14.18
C LEU A 46 12.66 0.36 15.06
N HIS A 47 11.78 -0.06 15.99
CA HIS A 47 10.99 0.81 16.87
C HIS A 47 10.23 1.89 16.09
N VAL A 48 9.74 1.54 14.90
CA VAL A 48 8.94 2.45 14.09
C VAL A 48 7.56 2.60 14.76
N PRO A 49 7.07 3.83 15.02
CA PRO A 49 5.75 4.04 15.61
C PRO A 49 4.64 3.48 14.71
N GLU A 50 3.63 2.84 15.29
CA GLU A 50 2.52 2.25 14.52
C GLU A 50 1.70 3.30 13.76
N ASP A 51 1.66 4.53 14.26
CA ASP A 51 0.91 5.64 13.66
C ASP A 51 1.68 6.32 12.50
N MET A 52 2.92 5.90 12.23
CA MET A 52 3.75 6.50 11.20
C MET A 52 3.48 5.85 9.83
N PRO A 53 3.06 6.62 8.81
CA PRO A 53 2.90 6.08 7.47
C PRO A 53 4.24 5.56 6.93
N ILE A 54 4.26 4.31 6.51
CA ILE A 54 5.45 3.71 5.90
C ILE A 54 5.48 4.06 4.42
N GLU A 55 6.25 5.09 4.07
CA GLU A 55 6.53 5.42 2.66
C GLU A 55 7.84 4.78 2.22
N ASN A 56 7.77 3.58 1.64
CA ASN A 56 8.95 2.92 1.08
C ASN A 56 8.68 2.39 -0.34
N LYS A 57 9.41 2.95 -1.32
CA LYS A 57 9.32 2.55 -2.73
C LYS A 57 9.55 1.05 -2.97
N MET A 58 10.34 0.37 -2.14
CA MET A 58 10.53 -1.08 -2.26
C MET A 58 9.28 -1.86 -1.84
N ILE A 59 8.58 -1.41 -0.79
CA ILE A 59 7.34 -2.03 -0.33
C ILE A 59 6.21 -1.76 -1.32
N SER A 60 6.07 -0.52 -1.78
CA SER A 60 5.05 -0.16 -2.79
C SER A 60 5.20 -0.97 -4.08
N ARG A 61 6.43 -1.16 -4.59
CA ARG A 61 6.70 -1.99 -5.78
C ARG A 61 6.43 -3.48 -5.58
N SER A 62 6.52 -3.97 -4.35
CA SER A 62 6.28 -5.39 -4.05
C SER A 62 4.78 -5.72 -4.04
N ILE A 63 3.94 -4.71 -3.77
CA ILE A 63 2.48 -4.81 -3.78
C ILE A 63 1.92 -4.51 -5.19
N GLU A 64 2.55 -3.58 -5.91
CA GLU A 64 2.14 -3.14 -7.25
C GLU A 64 2.29 -4.20 -8.32
#